data_AF-A0A5B8VX91-F1
#
_entry.id   AF-A0A5B8VX91-F1
#
_cell.length_a   1.000
_cell.length_b   1.000
_cell.length_c   1.000
_cell.angle_alpha   90.00
_cell.angle_beta   90.00
_cell.angle_gamma   90.00
#
_symmetry.space_group_name_H-M   'P 1'
#
loop_
_entity.id
_entity.type
_entity.pdbx_description
1 polymer ?
#
loop_
_entity_poly.entity_id
_entity_poly.type
_entity_poly.pdbx_seq_one_letter_code
_entity_poly.pdbx_strand_id
1 'polypeptide(L)'
;MPIRLNPDTDGEVVWCKRIDPARTVIENIPLAKSGHRFGDMLLNDGAAVGHRKLEDGTEVPVFNELQLLSKSAYKTFSVTAYTQVKQDVEKLKELCRNSGVEMEDWSTVRMLCKQCSEGTTHTDHDHELHVDEDSGRYIGLAAINHEAVQEALAGWRVITLCEHSALVLELE
;
A
#
# COMPACT_ATOMS: atom_id res chain seq x y z
N MET A 1 4.45 -2.71 -12.41
CA MET A 1 3.52 -3.77 -12.86
C MET A 1 2.68 -4.24 -11.69
N PRO A 2 1.39 -4.52 -11.86
CA PRO A 2 0.54 -5.03 -10.78
C PRO A 2 0.82 -6.51 -10.47
N ILE A 3 1.00 -6.85 -9.18
CA ILE A 3 1.10 -8.22 -8.66
C ILE A 3 0.02 -8.43 -7.61
N ARG A 4 -0.69 -9.55 -7.67
CA ARG A 4 -1.62 -10.02 -6.65
C ARG A 4 -0.87 -10.85 -5.61
N LEU A 5 -0.83 -10.34 -4.39
CA LEU A 5 -0.32 -11.00 -3.19
C LEU A 5 -1.37 -11.97 -2.65
N ASN A 6 -0.93 -13.10 -2.11
CA ASN A 6 -1.75 -14.19 -1.57
C ASN A 6 -2.96 -14.54 -2.46
N PRO A 7 -2.75 -14.92 -3.74
CA PRO A 7 -3.81 -15.07 -4.75
C PRO A 7 -4.87 -16.15 -4.41
N ASP A 8 -4.54 -17.05 -3.50
CA ASP A 8 -5.42 -18.12 -3.03
C ASP A 8 -6.30 -17.73 -1.82
N THR A 9 -6.13 -16.50 -1.29
CA THR A 9 -6.88 -16.00 -0.13
C THR A 9 -7.54 -14.64 -0.43
N ASP A 10 -7.22 -13.59 0.34
CA ASP A 10 -7.81 -12.26 0.26
C ASP A 10 -7.40 -11.46 -0.99
N GLY A 11 -6.25 -11.79 -1.61
CA GLY A 11 -5.81 -11.19 -2.88
C GLY A 11 -5.64 -9.67 -2.87
N GLU A 12 -4.48 -9.16 -2.44
CA GLU A 12 -4.17 -7.73 -2.54
C GLU A 12 -3.37 -7.43 -3.81
N VAL A 13 -3.79 -6.46 -4.64
CA VAL A 13 -3.04 -6.08 -5.85
C VAL A 13 -2.18 -4.86 -5.61
N VAL A 14 -0.87 -5.04 -5.63
CA VAL A 14 0.15 -4.00 -5.42
C VAL A 14 0.95 -3.72 -6.68
N TRP A 15 1.48 -2.52 -6.79
CA TRP A 15 2.46 -2.16 -7.80
C TRP A 15 3.84 -2.64 -7.39
N CYS A 16 4.52 -3.27 -8.35
CA CYS A 16 5.89 -3.73 -8.22
C CYS A 16 6.76 -3.21 -9.37
N LYS A 17 8.04 -2.97 -9.08
CA LYS A 17 9.08 -2.77 -10.08
C LYS A 17 9.54 -4.10 -10.63
N ARG A 18 9.54 -4.26 -11.95
CA ARG A 18 10.12 -5.45 -12.59
C ARG A 18 11.64 -5.34 -12.57
N ILE A 19 12.33 -6.38 -12.07
CA ILE A 19 13.78 -6.53 -12.19
C ILE A 19 14.11 -7.30 -13.47
N ASP A 20 13.42 -8.42 -13.69
CA ASP A 20 13.55 -9.28 -14.86
C ASP A 20 12.22 -10.02 -15.12
N PRO A 21 12.12 -10.98 -16.07
CA PRO A 21 10.87 -11.66 -16.35
C PRO A 21 10.21 -12.32 -15.13
N ALA A 22 10.98 -12.83 -14.18
CA ALA A 22 10.47 -13.61 -13.06
C ALA A 22 10.50 -12.87 -11.72
N ARG A 23 11.40 -11.88 -11.56
CA ARG A 23 11.59 -11.17 -10.29
C ARG A 23 11.05 -9.75 -10.32
N THR A 24 10.36 -9.38 -9.25
CA THR A 24 9.84 -8.03 -9.03
C THR A 24 10.07 -7.59 -7.60
N VAL A 25 10.00 -6.29 -7.34
CA VAL A 25 10.10 -5.70 -6.00
C VAL A 25 8.86 -4.85 -5.73
N ILE A 26 8.23 -5.02 -4.57
CA ILE A 26 7.03 -4.26 -4.19
C ILE A 26 7.37 -2.77 -4.04
N GLU A 27 6.60 -1.89 -4.68
CA GLU A 27 6.72 -0.43 -4.61
C GLU A 27 5.59 0.25 -3.82
N ASN A 28 4.45 -0.43 -3.59
CA ASN A 28 3.47 0.04 -2.60
C ASN A 28 3.84 -0.40 -1.18
N ILE A 29 3.14 0.15 -0.19
CA ILE A 29 3.10 -0.41 1.16
C ILE A 29 1.86 -1.31 1.25
N PRO A 30 2.01 -2.65 1.21
CA PRO A 30 0.88 -3.56 1.29
C PRO A 30 0.18 -3.44 2.64
N LEU A 31 -1.12 -3.74 2.69
CA LEU A 31 -1.84 -3.88 3.95
C LEU A 31 -1.15 -4.93 4.83
N ALA A 32 -1.05 -4.66 6.13
CA ALA A 32 -0.36 -5.53 7.09
C ALA A 32 -0.81 -6.99 7.04
N LYS A 33 -2.11 -7.22 6.82
CA LYS A 33 -2.70 -8.55 6.71
C LYS A 33 -2.13 -9.40 5.57
N SER A 34 -1.52 -8.78 4.55
CA SER A 34 -0.88 -9.51 3.45
C SER A 34 0.40 -10.23 3.89
N GLY A 35 1.00 -9.83 5.02
CA GLY A 35 2.30 -10.34 5.47
C GLY A 35 3.51 -9.88 4.63
N HIS A 36 3.29 -9.01 3.66
CA HIS A 36 4.30 -8.48 2.75
C HIS A 36 4.66 -7.03 3.08
N ARG A 37 5.82 -6.59 2.60
CA ARG A 37 6.38 -5.27 2.91
C ARG A 37 6.79 -4.54 1.65
N PHE A 38 6.83 -3.22 1.76
CA PHE A 38 7.53 -2.39 0.81
C PHE A 38 8.96 -2.92 0.59
N GLY A 39 9.38 -3.04 -0.66
CA GLY A 39 10.70 -3.53 -1.03
C GLY A 39 10.89 -5.04 -1.00
N ASP A 40 9.87 -5.84 -0.64
CA ASP A 40 9.96 -7.30 -0.72
C ASP A 40 10.17 -7.75 -2.17
N MET A 41 10.96 -8.81 -2.35
CA MET A 41 11.22 -9.38 -3.68
C MET A 41 10.35 -10.59 -3.92
N LEU A 42 9.59 -10.57 -5.00
CA LEU A 42 8.64 -11.62 -5.36
C LEU A 42 9.06 -12.38 -6.62
N LEU A 43 8.61 -13.62 -6.70
CA LEU A 43 8.62 -14.46 -7.90
C LEU A 43 7.25 -14.39 -8.58
N ASN A 44 7.24 -14.27 -9.91
CA ASN A 44 6.07 -14.46 -10.77
C ASN A 44 6.48 -15.23 -12.03
N ASP A 45 5.54 -15.86 -12.73
CA ASP A 45 5.79 -16.59 -13.99
C ASP A 45 5.53 -15.74 -15.25
N GLY A 46 5.06 -14.50 -15.09
CA GLY A 46 4.68 -13.64 -16.20
C GLY A 46 3.38 -14.06 -16.90
N ALA A 47 2.62 -15.02 -16.35
CA ALA A 47 1.29 -15.36 -16.84
C ALA A 47 0.26 -14.40 -16.24
N ALA A 48 -0.35 -13.57 -17.08
CA ALA A 48 -1.37 -12.62 -16.63
C ALA A 48 -2.63 -13.36 -16.16
N VAL A 49 -3.14 -12.98 -15.00
CA VAL A 49 -4.36 -13.49 -14.37
C VAL A 49 -5.29 -12.30 -14.06
N GLY A 50 -5.82 -11.73 -15.13
CA GLY A 50 -6.71 -10.57 -15.12
C GLY A 50 -6.06 -9.27 -15.57
N HIS A 51 -6.87 -8.22 -15.59
CA HIS A 51 -6.45 -6.88 -16.01
C HIS A 51 -7.03 -5.83 -15.06
N ARG A 52 -6.27 -4.77 -14.81
CA ARG A 52 -6.72 -3.59 -14.09
C ARG A 52 -6.85 -2.44 -15.07
N LYS A 53 -8.01 -1.78 -15.08
CA LYS A 53 -8.22 -0.54 -15.81
C LYS A 53 -7.76 0.64 -14.97
N LEU A 54 -6.88 1.46 -15.52
CA LEU A 54 -6.41 2.70 -14.92
C LEU A 54 -7.39 3.85 -15.20
N GLU A 55 -7.25 4.96 -14.48
CA GLU A 55 -8.13 6.13 -14.63
C GLU A 55 -8.07 6.73 -16.04
N ASP A 56 -6.93 6.64 -16.71
CA ASP A 56 -6.74 7.09 -18.10
C ASP A 56 -7.36 6.13 -19.15
N GLY A 57 -7.97 5.04 -18.68
CA GLY A 57 -8.60 4.02 -19.51
C GLY A 57 -7.66 2.90 -19.98
N THR A 58 -6.36 2.99 -19.68
CA THR A 58 -5.38 1.95 -20.02
C THR A 58 -5.65 0.67 -19.22
N GLU A 59 -5.63 -0.48 -19.89
CA GLU A 59 -5.68 -1.77 -19.22
C GLU A 59 -4.28 -2.35 -19.07
N VAL A 60 -3.93 -2.73 -17.84
CA VAL A 60 -2.64 -3.36 -17.52
C VAL A 60 -2.86 -4.78 -16.99
N PRO A 61 -2.03 -5.75 -17.40
CA PRO A 61 -2.14 -7.12 -16.90
C PRO A 61 -1.80 -7.18 -15.40
N VAL A 62 -2.55 -8.01 -14.67
CA VAL A 62 -2.28 -8.35 -13.27
C VAL A 62 -1.68 -9.74 -13.24
N PHE A 63 -0.61 -9.94 -12.48
CA PHE A 63 0.04 -11.24 -12.33
C PHE A 63 -0.09 -11.73 -10.90
N ASN A 64 0.04 -13.03 -10.66
CA ASN A 64 0.08 -13.56 -9.30
C ASN A 64 1.52 -13.61 -8.79
N GLU A 65 1.68 -13.40 -7.48
CA GLU A 65 2.88 -13.90 -6.83
C GLU A 65 2.87 -15.43 -6.83
N LEU A 66 4.06 -16.01 -6.97
CA LEU A 66 4.30 -17.43 -6.76
C LEU A 66 5.03 -17.67 -5.44
N GLN A 67 5.92 -16.75 -5.05
CA GLN A 67 6.73 -16.88 -3.86
C GLN A 67 7.34 -15.54 -3.44
N LEU A 68 7.40 -15.29 -2.13
CA LEU A 68 8.30 -14.30 -1.53
C LEU A 68 9.74 -14.82 -1.54
N LEU A 69 10.60 -14.23 -2.38
CA LEU A 69 12.00 -14.63 -2.55
C LEU A 69 12.91 -14.05 -1.47
N SER A 70 12.69 -12.78 -1.11
CA SER A 70 13.47 -12.11 -0.07
C SER A 70 12.61 -11.07 0.63
N LYS A 71 12.65 -11.10 1.96
CA LYS A 71 12.12 -10.02 2.78
C LYS A 71 13.02 -8.80 2.66
N SER A 72 12.42 -7.62 2.63
CA SER A 72 13.11 -6.36 2.74
C SER A 72 13.50 -6.07 4.20
N ALA A 73 14.36 -5.08 4.41
CA ALA A 73 14.70 -4.59 5.75
C ALA A 73 13.64 -3.62 6.31
N TYR A 74 12.62 -3.27 5.52
CA TYR A 74 11.57 -2.37 5.95
C TYR A 74 10.65 -3.04 6.97
N LYS A 75 10.13 -2.21 7.87
CA LYS A 75 9.02 -2.50 8.75
C LYS A 75 7.81 -1.72 8.27
N THR A 76 6.62 -2.24 8.54
CA THR A 76 5.37 -1.54 8.24
C THR A 76 4.80 -0.97 9.52
N PHE A 77 4.47 0.32 9.48
CA PHE A 77 3.82 1.05 10.55
C PHE A 77 2.49 1.62 10.06
N SER A 78 1.60 1.93 10.98
CA SER A 78 0.35 2.62 10.67
C SER A 78 0.04 3.72 11.68
N VAL A 79 -0.70 4.72 11.20
CA VAL A 79 -1.25 5.78 12.03
C VAL A 79 -2.52 6.35 11.40
N THR A 80 -3.45 6.82 12.20
CA THR A 80 -4.56 7.67 11.73
C THR A 80 -4.17 9.13 11.89
N ALA A 81 -4.02 9.85 10.78
CA ALA A 81 -3.80 11.29 10.74
C ALA A 81 -5.16 12.01 10.79
N TYR A 82 -5.40 12.80 11.84
CA TYR A 82 -6.68 13.49 12.03
C TYR A 82 -6.74 14.80 11.23
N THR A 83 -6.81 14.67 9.91
CA THR A 83 -7.01 15.77 8.97
C THR A 83 -7.79 15.29 7.74
N GLN A 84 -8.59 16.17 7.15
CA GLN A 84 -9.18 15.98 5.82
C GLN A 84 -8.56 16.93 4.78
N VAL A 85 -7.61 17.76 5.20
CA VAL A 85 -6.98 18.76 4.35
C VAL A 85 -5.85 18.09 3.57
N LYS A 86 -5.99 18.08 2.24
CA LYS A 86 -5.02 17.44 1.34
C LYS A 86 -3.60 17.99 1.51
N GLN A 87 -3.47 19.30 1.78
CA GLN A 87 -2.18 19.95 2.00
C GLN A 87 -1.45 19.40 3.23
N ASP A 88 -2.16 19.04 4.29
CA ASP A 88 -1.54 18.49 5.51
C ASP A 88 -0.99 17.10 5.25
N VAL A 89 -1.75 16.24 4.55
CA VAL A 89 -1.30 14.91 4.13
C VAL A 89 -0.07 15.02 3.23
N GLU A 90 -0.07 15.99 2.31
CA GLU A 90 1.07 16.16 1.42
C GLU A 90 2.31 16.71 2.12
N LYS A 91 2.11 17.49 3.20
CA LYS A 91 3.21 17.89 4.07
C LYS A 91 3.80 16.70 4.84
N LEU A 92 2.96 15.79 5.32
CA LEU A 92 3.42 14.55 5.94
C LEU A 92 4.25 13.73 4.95
N LYS A 93 3.76 13.58 3.71
CA LYS A 93 4.48 12.86 2.64
C LYS A 93 5.87 13.44 2.38
N GLU A 94 5.99 14.77 2.34
CA GLU A 94 7.28 15.44 2.16
C GLU A 94 8.25 15.16 3.31
N LEU A 95 7.77 15.23 4.55
CA LEU A 95 8.58 14.94 5.75
C LEU A 95 9.05 13.50 5.80
N CYS A 96 8.15 12.55 5.48
CA CYS A 96 8.46 11.13 5.37
C CYS A 96 9.56 10.91 4.32
N ARG A 97 9.38 11.46 3.10
CA ARG A 97 10.35 11.34 2.02
C ARG A 97 11.73 11.89 2.39
N ASN A 98 11.78 13.04 3.07
CA ASN A 98 13.04 13.64 3.51
C ASN A 98 13.76 12.80 4.58
N SER A 99 13.03 11.92 5.28
CA SER A 99 13.53 11.04 6.34
C SER A 99 13.74 9.59 5.86
N GLY A 100 13.56 9.31 4.56
CA GLY A 100 13.66 7.96 4.00
C GLY A 100 12.54 7.03 4.42
N VAL A 101 11.38 7.59 4.77
CA VAL A 101 10.15 6.87 5.11
C VAL A 101 9.22 6.91 3.91
N GLU A 102 8.75 5.75 3.45
CA GLU A 102 7.72 5.68 2.42
C GLU A 102 6.34 5.81 3.07
N MET A 103 5.39 6.38 2.33
CA MET A 103 4.05 6.68 2.84
C MET A 103 2.99 6.36 1.78
N GLU A 104 1.94 5.66 2.20
CA GLU A 104 0.75 5.34 1.39
C GLU A 104 -0.51 5.70 2.18
N ASP A 105 -1.49 6.31 1.53
CA ASP A 105 -2.79 6.58 2.14
C ASP A 105 -3.72 5.38 1.95
N TRP A 106 -3.76 4.51 2.96
CA TRP A 106 -4.59 3.31 2.96
C TRP A 106 -6.09 3.60 2.99
N SER A 107 -6.52 4.83 3.32
CA SER A 107 -7.93 5.22 3.19
C SER A 107 -8.41 5.24 1.73
N THR A 108 -7.49 5.27 0.77
CA THR A 108 -7.78 5.25 -0.67
C THR A 108 -7.69 3.86 -1.31
N VAL A 109 -7.26 2.84 -0.54
CA VAL A 109 -7.09 1.49 -1.04
C VAL A 109 -8.47 0.85 -1.27
N ARG A 110 -8.72 0.44 -2.51
CA ARG A 110 -9.94 -0.29 -2.88
C ARG A 110 -9.68 -1.79 -2.82
N MET A 111 -10.48 -2.49 -2.03
CA MET A 111 -10.53 -3.96 -2.05
C MET A 111 -11.45 -4.40 -3.18
N LEU A 112 -10.94 -5.21 -4.10
CA LEU A 112 -11.75 -5.84 -5.15
C LEU A 112 -11.96 -7.31 -4.80
N CYS A 113 -13.13 -7.86 -5.10
CA CYS A 113 -13.33 -9.31 -5.00
C CYS A 113 -12.42 -10.04 -6.01
N LYS A 114 -12.17 -11.34 -5.80
CA LYS A 114 -11.32 -12.15 -6.68
C LYS A 114 -11.75 -12.07 -8.15
N GLN A 115 -13.06 -12.18 -8.42
CA GLN A 115 -13.60 -12.15 -9.79
C GLN A 115 -13.45 -10.78 -10.47
N CYS A 116 -13.64 -9.68 -9.73
CA CYS A 116 -13.36 -8.31 -10.18
C CYS A 116 -11.87 -8.17 -10.55
N SER A 117 -11.00 -8.63 -9.66
CA SER A 117 -9.54 -8.56 -9.84
C SER A 117 -9.07 -9.37 -11.05
N GLU A 118 -9.72 -10.50 -11.36
CA GLU A 118 -9.39 -11.37 -12.49
C GLU A 118 -10.00 -10.89 -13.82
N GLY A 119 -10.77 -9.81 -13.83
CA GLY A 119 -11.38 -9.25 -15.04
C GLY A 119 -12.53 -10.08 -15.61
N THR A 120 -13.17 -10.92 -14.79
CA THR A 120 -14.33 -11.72 -15.22
C THR A 120 -15.61 -10.91 -14.99
N THR A 121 -16.46 -10.80 -16.00
CA THR A 121 -17.77 -10.13 -15.88
C THR A 121 -18.63 -10.87 -14.86
N HIS A 122 -18.89 -10.23 -13.72
CA HIS A 122 -19.94 -10.64 -12.80
C HIS A 122 -20.77 -9.40 -12.47
N THR A 123 -22.06 -9.64 -12.36
CA THR A 123 -23.04 -8.65 -11.95
C THR A 123 -23.03 -8.63 -10.41
N ASP A 124 -22.93 -7.43 -9.85
CA ASP A 124 -23.07 -7.09 -8.44
C ASP A 124 -21.82 -7.11 -7.54
N HIS A 125 -21.60 -5.90 -6.98
CA HIS A 125 -20.85 -5.48 -5.80
C HIS A 125 -19.42 -4.92 -5.99
N ASP A 126 -19.33 -3.58 -6.08
CA ASP A 126 -18.24 -2.83 -5.47
C ASP A 126 -18.43 -2.87 -3.94
N HIS A 127 -17.68 -3.74 -3.25
CA HIS A 127 -17.56 -3.62 -1.80
C HIS A 127 -16.54 -2.52 -1.50
N GLU A 128 -16.97 -1.26 -1.60
CA GLU A 128 -16.29 -0.17 -0.92
C GLU A 128 -16.31 -0.51 0.58
N LEU A 129 -15.15 -0.86 1.15
CA LEU A 129 -14.98 -0.74 2.59
C LEU A 129 -15.04 0.76 2.87
N HIS A 130 -16.21 1.22 3.31
CA HIS A 130 -16.36 2.53 3.94
C HIS A 130 -15.40 2.58 5.13
N VAL A 131 -14.24 3.21 4.91
CA VAL A 131 -13.46 3.75 6.02
C VAL A 131 -14.32 4.90 6.54
N ASP A 132 -14.70 4.86 7.83
CA ASP A 132 -15.46 5.94 8.47
C ASP A 132 -14.83 7.30 8.12
N GLU A 133 -15.48 8.06 7.23
CA GLU A 133 -14.96 9.32 6.69
C GLU A 133 -14.71 10.36 7.79
N ASP A 134 -15.32 10.17 8.96
CA ASP A 134 -15.23 11.05 10.13
C ASP A 134 -13.99 10.79 11.01
N SER A 135 -13.19 9.75 10.76
CA SER A 135 -12.12 9.30 11.67
C SER A 135 -10.70 9.77 11.30
N GLY A 136 -10.51 10.44 10.16
CA GLY A 136 -9.20 10.88 9.64
C GLY A 136 -8.65 9.98 8.53
N ARG A 137 -7.40 10.19 8.13
CA ARG A 137 -6.72 9.46 7.07
C ARG A 137 -5.90 8.32 7.66
N TYR A 138 -6.17 7.08 7.25
CA TYR A 138 -5.39 5.93 7.68
C TYR A 138 -4.14 5.76 6.80
N ILE A 139 -2.97 5.97 7.39
CA ILE A 139 -1.70 6.05 6.67
C ILE A 139 -0.84 4.82 6.99
N GLY A 140 -0.42 4.12 5.94
CA GLY A 140 0.64 3.12 5.99
C GLY A 140 2.00 3.77 5.78
N LEU A 141 2.98 3.36 6.57
CA LEU A 141 4.35 3.88 6.56
C LEU A 141 5.33 2.72 6.46
N ALA A 142 6.35 2.84 5.62
CA ALA A 142 7.43 1.85 5.55
C ALA A 142 8.77 2.50 5.85
N ALA A 143 9.45 1.98 6.87
CA ALA A 143 10.76 2.48 7.29
C ALA A 143 11.63 1.36 7.84
N ILE A 144 12.95 1.47 7.67
CA ILE A 144 13.92 0.57 8.31
C ILE A 144 14.05 0.92 9.80
N ASN A 145 13.99 2.22 10.13
CA ASN A 145 14.20 2.74 11.47
C ASN A 145 12.91 3.37 12.01
N HIS A 146 12.48 2.95 13.22
CA HIS A 146 11.31 3.49 13.92
C HIS A 146 11.44 4.99 14.21
N GLU A 147 12.65 5.45 14.56
CA GLU A 147 12.92 6.85 14.91
C GLU A 147 12.61 7.81 13.75
N ALA A 148 12.95 7.45 12.52
CA ALA A 148 12.67 8.26 11.33
C ALA A 148 11.16 8.51 11.15
N VAL A 149 10.32 7.52 11.49
CA VAL A 149 8.86 7.66 11.43
C VAL A 149 8.37 8.62 12.51
N GLN A 150 8.91 8.51 13.73
CA GLN A 150 8.55 9.39 14.84
C GLN A 150 8.96 10.84 14.58
N GLU A 151 10.14 11.07 14.02
CA GLU A 151 10.62 12.40 13.65
C GLU A 151 9.73 13.05 12.59
N ALA A 152 9.36 12.31 11.53
CA ALA A 152 8.46 12.79 10.50
C ALA A 152 7.08 13.18 11.08
N LEU A 153 6.51 12.33 11.93
CA LEU A 153 5.22 12.59 12.59
C LEU A 153 5.28 13.77 13.56
N ALA A 154 6.35 13.88 14.35
CA ALA A 154 6.55 15.01 15.26
C ALA A 154 6.69 16.34 14.49
N GLY A 155 7.48 16.34 13.41
CA GLY A 155 7.63 17.50 12.53
C GLY A 155 6.31 17.90 11.88
N TRP A 156 5.51 16.91 11.48
CA TRP A 156 4.20 17.15 10.88
C TRP A 156 3.25 17.84 11.87
N ARG A 157 3.12 17.33 13.11
CA ARG A 157 2.30 17.95 14.16
C ARG A 157 2.70 19.40 14.43
N VAL A 158 3.99 19.72 14.43
CA VAL A 158 4.47 21.10 14.66
C VAL A 158 4.11 22.03 13.50
N ILE A 159 4.16 21.54 12.26
CA ILE A 159 3.93 22.36 11.06
C ILE A 159 2.45 22.57 10.78
N THR A 160 1.64 21.51 10.91
CA THR A 160 0.21 21.55 10.55
C THR A 160 -0.70 21.80 11.75
N LEU A 161 -0.20 21.62 12.98
CA LEU A 161 -0.98 21.62 14.21
C LEU A 161 -2.04 20.51 14.27
N CYS A 162 -1.99 19.54 13.36
CA CYS A 162 -2.84 18.35 13.38
C CYS A 162 -2.36 17.35 14.43
N GLU A 163 -3.27 16.47 14.83
CA GLU A 163 -2.96 15.33 15.70
C GLU A 163 -3.03 14.01 14.92
N HIS A 164 -2.46 12.96 15.49
CA HIS A 164 -2.55 11.60 14.96
C HIS A 164 -2.69 10.59 16.09
N SER A 165 -3.15 9.38 15.77
CA SER A 165 -3.22 8.26 16.72
C SER A 165 -1.83 7.85 17.22
N ALA A 166 -1.75 6.93 18.18
CA ALA A 166 -0.48 6.29 18.49
C ALA A 166 0.07 5.59 17.24
N LEU A 167 1.40 5.63 17.06
CA LEU A 167 2.09 4.89 16.02
C LEU A 167 2.02 3.40 16.34
N VAL A 168 1.57 2.59 15.37
CA VAL A 168 1.47 1.14 15.50
C VAL A 168 2.52 0.48 14.61
N LEU A 169 3.23 -0.51 15.14
CA LEU A 169 4.09 -1.40 14.37
C LEU A 169 3.25 -2.60 13.92
N GLU A 170 2.96 -2.64 12.62
CA GLU A 170 2.08 -3.64 12.01
C GLU A 170 2.86 -4.90 11.60
N LEU A 171 4.07 -4.73 11.04
CA LEU A 171 4.94 -5.82 10.60
C LEU A 171 6.41 -5.51 10.87
N GLU A 172 7.11 -6.44 11.54
CA GLU A 172 8.54 -6.38 11.92
C GLU A 172 9.50 -6.96 10.90
#